data_AF-A0A4P8S1U0-F1
#
_entry.id   AF-A0A4P8S1U0-F1
#
_cell.length_a   1.000
_cell.length_b   1.000
_cell.length_c   1.000
_cell.angle_alpha   90.00
_cell.angle_beta   90.00
_cell.angle_gamma   90.00
#
_symmetry.space_group_name_H-M   'P 1'
#
loop_
_entity.id
_entity.type
_entity.pdbx_description
1 polymer ?
#
loop_
_entity_poly.entity_id
_entity_poly.type
_entity_poly.pdbx_seq_one_letter_code
_entity_poly.pdbx_strand_id
1 'polypeptide(L)'
;MSVIGLLVALLLPISVVVILSLLGIALVVLTFVLRISSFVIFLIPILFGVLHFLLIIILIDWLGAALIISVFIATIIIFIGIAILGIKLIEYSISEALMYAFTILIVFVVFAFIYIFIPVSSPFFLVVAGIFVLAFALYTVYELDSIRNNFIRENEVLFFALRLYLNLAYIVINLIVSSRKRKK
;
A
#
# COMPACT_ATOMS: atom_id res chain seq x y z
N MET A 1 -1.71 -14.37 2.80
CA MET A 1 -3.19 -14.38 2.67
C MET A 1 -3.67 -13.67 1.40
N SER A 2 -3.18 -12.48 1.07
CA SER A 2 -3.56 -11.79 -0.19
C SER A 2 -3.17 -12.53 -1.46
N VAL A 3 -1.99 -13.16 -1.49
CA VAL A 3 -1.58 -14.03 -2.61
C VAL A 3 -2.58 -15.18 -2.81
N ILE A 4 -3.11 -15.75 -1.72
CA ILE A 4 -4.13 -16.81 -1.80
C ILE A 4 -5.41 -16.26 -2.43
N GLY A 5 -5.86 -15.07 -2.02
CA GLY A 5 -7.01 -14.41 -2.63
C GLY A 5 -6.83 -14.17 -4.13
N LEU A 6 -5.64 -13.76 -4.55
CA LEU A 6 -5.29 -13.56 -5.96
C LEU A 6 -5.31 -14.89 -6.73
N LEU A 7 -4.72 -15.95 -6.18
CA LEU A 7 -4.73 -17.30 -6.78
C LEU A 7 -6.15 -17.88 -6.89
N VAL A 8 -7.00 -17.64 -5.89
CA VAL A 8 -8.42 -18.04 -5.94
C VAL A 8 -9.14 -17.26 -7.02
N ALA A 9 -8.88 -15.96 -7.17
CA ALA A 9 -9.53 -15.13 -8.18
C ALA A 9 -9.23 -15.59 -9.63
N LEU A 10 -8.04 -16.16 -9.88
CA LEU A 10 -7.68 -16.75 -11.17
C LEU A 10 -8.61 -17.90 -11.61
N LEU A 11 -9.22 -18.59 -10.65
CA LEU A 11 -10.08 -19.75 -10.91
C LEU A 11 -11.57 -19.38 -10.98
N LEU A 12 -11.92 -18.13 -10.64
CA LEU A 12 -13.31 -17.68 -10.55
C LEU A 12 -13.73 -16.92 -11.81
N PRO A 13 -15.02 -16.99 -12.20
CA PRO A 13 -15.54 -16.14 -13.26
C PRO A 13 -15.52 -14.67 -12.83
N ILE A 14 -15.33 -13.77 -13.81
CA ILE A 14 -15.16 -12.32 -13.55
C ILE A 14 -16.33 -11.70 -12.76
N SER A 15 -17.55 -12.19 -12.96
CA SER A 15 -18.74 -11.74 -12.23
C SER A 15 -18.62 -11.98 -10.73
N VAL A 16 -18.12 -13.14 -10.31
CA VAL A 16 -17.90 -13.48 -8.90
C VAL A 16 -16.74 -12.67 -8.33
N VAL A 17 -15.67 -12.50 -9.09
CA VAL A 17 -14.51 -11.66 -8.71
C VAL A 17 -14.94 -10.23 -8.39
N VAL A 18 -15.80 -9.62 -9.22
CA VAL A 18 -16.32 -8.27 -9.00
C VAL A 18 -17.14 -8.20 -7.70
N ILE A 19 -18.04 -9.16 -7.47
CA ILE A 19 -18.87 -9.20 -6.25
C ILE A 19 -17.99 -9.34 -5.00
N LEU A 20 -17.02 -10.25 -5.00
CA LEU A 20 -16.09 -10.46 -3.88
C LEU A 20 -15.22 -9.22 -3.63
N SER A 21 -14.80 -8.53 -4.69
CA SER A 21 -14.02 -7.28 -4.60
C SER A 21 -14.83 -6.17 -3.92
N LEU A 22 -16.10 -6.02 -4.29
CA LEU A 22 -17.02 -5.06 -3.66
C LEU A 22 -17.26 -5.40 -2.18
N LEU A 23 -17.43 -6.69 -1.86
CA LEU A 23 -17.54 -7.14 -0.47
C LEU A 23 -16.26 -6.81 0.32
N GLY A 24 -15.07 -6.98 -0.26
CA GLY A 24 -13.80 -6.61 0.37
C GLY A 24 -13.73 -5.13 0.74
N ILE A 25 -14.12 -4.25 -0.18
CA ILE A 25 -14.18 -2.80 0.08
C ILE A 25 -15.18 -2.50 1.20
N ALA A 26 -16.40 -3.06 1.12
CA ALA A 26 -17.42 -2.85 2.13
C ALA A 26 -16.96 -3.31 3.51
N LEU A 27 -16.29 -4.46 3.59
CA LEU A 27 -15.78 -5.04 4.84
C LEU A 27 -14.70 -4.15 5.47
N VAL A 28 -13.81 -3.56 4.68
CA VAL A 28 -12.81 -2.59 5.19
C VAL A 28 -13.49 -1.35 5.76
N VAL A 29 -14.46 -0.78 5.03
CA VAL A 29 -15.21 0.40 5.51
C VAL A 29 -15.94 0.06 6.82
N LEU A 30 -16.63 -1.07 6.88
CA LEU A 30 -17.35 -1.52 8.07
C LEU A 30 -16.41 -1.79 9.24
N THR A 31 -15.26 -2.41 9.01
CA THR A 31 -14.27 -2.69 10.06
C THR A 31 -13.76 -1.38 10.66
N PHE A 32 -13.53 -0.36 9.82
CA PHE A 32 -13.03 0.93 10.28
C PHE A 32 -14.11 1.77 10.99
N VAL A 33 -15.35 1.76 10.51
CA VAL A 33 -16.48 2.51 11.10
C VAL A 33 -16.98 1.87 12.38
N LEU A 34 -17.16 0.55 12.39
CA LEU A 34 -17.81 -0.19 13.48
C LEU A 34 -16.81 -0.85 14.44
N ARG A 35 -15.50 -0.71 14.22
CA ARG A 35 -14.41 -1.28 15.04
C ARG A 35 -14.62 -2.79 15.31
N ILE A 36 -14.98 -3.54 14.27
CA ILE A 36 -15.36 -4.96 14.38
C ILE A 36 -14.14 -5.84 14.72
N SER A 37 -14.42 -6.85 15.55
CA SER A 37 -13.53 -7.85 16.16
C SER A 37 -12.53 -8.59 15.25
N SER A 38 -11.48 -9.09 15.91
CA SER A 38 -10.21 -9.69 15.46
C SER A 38 -10.27 -10.79 14.39
N PHE A 39 -11.41 -11.49 14.21
CA PHE A 39 -11.50 -12.57 13.23
C PHE A 39 -11.72 -12.07 11.79
N VAL A 40 -12.48 -10.99 11.64
CA VAL A 40 -12.79 -10.36 10.34
C VAL A 40 -11.52 -9.80 9.68
N ILE A 41 -10.53 -9.45 10.49
CA ILE A 41 -9.22 -8.94 10.07
C ILE A 41 -8.48 -9.93 9.16
N PHE A 42 -8.65 -11.24 9.35
CA PHE A 42 -7.98 -12.25 8.52
C PHE A 42 -8.65 -12.43 7.15
N LEU A 43 -9.94 -12.10 7.02
CA LEU A 43 -10.68 -12.17 5.77
C LEU A 43 -10.34 -10.99 4.84
N ILE A 44 -10.03 -9.83 5.41
CA ILE A 44 -9.71 -8.60 4.67
C ILE A 44 -8.58 -8.84 3.66
N PRO A 45 -7.40 -9.37 4.04
CA PRO A 45 -6.33 -9.61 3.08
C PRO A 45 -6.71 -10.56 1.94
N ILE A 46 -7.57 -11.56 2.20
CA ILE A 46 -8.01 -12.51 1.17
C ILE A 46 -8.88 -11.79 0.15
N LEU A 47 -9.91 -11.06 0.60
CA LEU A 47 -10.80 -10.31 -0.30
C LEU A 47 -10.05 -9.19 -1.03
N PHE A 48 -9.07 -8.56 -0.38
CA PHE A 48 -8.19 -7.60 -1.04
C PHE A 48 -7.30 -8.26 -2.10
N GLY A 49 -6.91 -9.52 -1.94
CA GLY A 49 -6.23 -10.28 -2.99
C GLY A 49 -7.09 -10.41 -4.26
N VAL A 50 -8.39 -10.67 -4.09
CA VAL A 50 -9.36 -10.73 -5.19
C VAL A 50 -9.55 -9.36 -5.84
N LEU A 51 -9.68 -8.30 -5.03
CA LEU A 51 -9.72 -6.92 -5.52
C LEU A 51 -8.46 -6.54 -6.30
N HIS A 52 -7.29 -6.94 -5.80
CA HIS A 52 -6.01 -6.66 -6.44
C HIS A 52 -5.93 -7.35 -7.81
N PHE A 53 -6.43 -8.57 -7.93
CA PHE A 53 -6.54 -9.27 -9.22
C PHE A 53 -7.43 -8.51 -10.22
N LEU A 54 -8.61 -8.06 -9.78
CA LEU A 54 -9.51 -7.26 -10.62
C LEU A 54 -8.84 -5.97 -11.11
N LEU A 55 -8.15 -5.26 -10.19
CA LEU A 55 -7.41 -4.04 -10.53
C LEU A 55 -6.28 -4.33 -11.51
N ILE A 56 -5.52 -5.41 -11.34
CA ILE A 56 -4.45 -5.79 -12.27
C ILE A 56 -5.02 -5.99 -13.68
N ILE A 57 -6.11 -6.74 -13.85
CA ILE A 57 -6.68 -6.99 -15.18
C ILE A 57 -7.08 -5.68 -15.85
N ILE A 58 -7.84 -4.84 -15.14
CA ILE A 58 -8.32 -3.55 -15.67
C ILE A 58 -7.12 -2.65 -16.03
N LEU A 59 -6.11 -2.59 -15.17
CA LEU A 59 -4.95 -1.74 -15.38
C LEU A 59 -4.03 -2.27 -16.49
N ILE A 60 -3.90 -3.59 -16.67
CA ILE A 60 -3.16 -4.17 -17.78
C ILE A 60 -3.80 -3.79 -19.12
N ASP A 61 -5.12 -3.87 -19.22
CA ASP A 61 -5.84 -3.48 -20.45
C ASP A 61 -5.65 -2.00 -20.78
N TRP A 62 -5.59 -1.12 -19.76
CA TRP A 62 -5.49 0.33 -19.98
C TRP A 62 -4.05 0.83 -20.16
N LEU A 63 -3.10 0.25 -19.43
CA LEU A 63 -1.75 0.79 -19.25
C LEU A 63 -0.67 -0.11 -19.85
N GLY A 64 -1.00 -1.37 -20.12
CA GLY A 64 -0.08 -2.39 -20.61
C GLY A 64 0.62 -3.14 -19.48
N ALA A 65 0.81 -4.45 -19.69
CA ALA A 65 1.41 -5.34 -18.70
C ALA A 65 2.82 -4.92 -18.26
N ALA A 66 3.65 -4.41 -19.19
CA ALA A 66 5.03 -4.01 -18.90
C ALA A 66 5.10 -2.90 -17.83
N LEU A 67 4.22 -1.91 -17.89
CA LEU A 67 4.18 -0.83 -16.90
C LEU A 67 3.69 -1.35 -15.54
N ILE A 68 2.64 -2.17 -15.51
CA ILE A 68 2.08 -2.70 -14.27
C ILE A 68 3.07 -3.60 -13.54
N ILE A 69 3.71 -4.53 -14.25
CA ILE A 69 4.69 -5.46 -13.67
C ILE A 69 5.90 -4.69 -13.15
N SER A 70 6.40 -3.71 -13.90
CA SER A 70 7.56 -2.94 -13.48
C SER A 70 7.30 -2.07 -12.26
N VAL A 71 6.17 -1.37 -12.20
CA VAL A 71 5.76 -0.59 -11.02
C VAL A 71 5.56 -1.51 -9.81
N PHE A 72 5.00 -2.71 -10.00
CA PHE A 72 4.85 -3.68 -8.91
C PHE A 72 6.20 -4.14 -8.35
N ILE A 73 7.14 -4.54 -9.21
CA ILE A 73 8.50 -4.93 -8.82
C ILE A 73 9.22 -3.76 -8.13
N ALA A 74 9.15 -2.56 -8.70
CA ALA A 74 9.72 -1.35 -8.13
C ALA A 74 9.15 -1.06 -6.74
N THR A 75 7.84 -1.21 -6.55
CA THR A 75 7.21 -1.02 -5.24
C THR A 75 7.77 -2.00 -4.21
N ILE A 76 7.93 -3.29 -4.56
CA ILE A 76 8.54 -4.28 -3.66
C ILE A 76 9.97 -3.86 -3.28
N ILE A 77 10.79 -3.49 -4.27
CA ILE A 77 12.18 -3.07 -4.05
C ILE A 77 12.24 -1.84 -3.13
N ILE A 78 11.41 -0.84 -3.40
CA ILE A 78 11.33 0.41 -2.61
C ILE A 78 10.94 0.10 -1.17
N PHE A 79 9.89 -0.69 -0.96
CA PHE A 79 9.41 -1.01 0.39
C PHE A 79 10.41 -1.84 1.19
N ILE A 80 11.04 -2.83 0.58
CA ILE A 80 12.11 -3.61 1.23
C ILE A 80 13.30 -2.69 1.56
N GLY A 81 13.71 -1.84 0.62
CA GLY A 81 14.79 -0.88 0.82
C GLY A 81 14.51 0.07 1.98
N ILE A 82 13.31 0.65 2.02
CA ILE A 82 12.87 1.54 3.10
C ILE A 82 12.78 0.80 4.42
N ALA A 83 12.28 -0.44 4.46
CA ALA A 83 12.20 -1.21 5.70
C ALA A 83 13.60 -1.48 6.29
N ILE A 84 14.54 -1.91 5.46
CA ILE A 84 15.93 -2.18 5.88
C ILE A 84 16.62 -0.88 6.31
N LEU A 85 16.51 0.18 5.50
CA LEU A 85 17.11 1.47 5.82
C LEU A 85 16.47 2.08 7.06
N GLY A 86 15.15 2.01 7.19
CA GLY A 86 14.41 2.52 8.34
C GLY A 86 14.91 1.91 9.64
N ILE A 87 15.06 0.58 9.71
CA ILE A 87 15.59 -0.11 10.90
C ILE A 87 17.00 0.39 11.24
N LYS A 88 17.90 0.47 10.25
CA LYS A 88 19.27 0.97 10.47
C LYS A 88 19.31 2.44 10.88
N LEU A 89 18.52 3.29 10.24
CA LEU A 89 18.49 4.73 10.52
C LEU A 89 17.90 5.01 11.91
N ILE A 90 16.95 4.18 12.36
CA ILE A 90 16.44 4.18 13.74
C ILE A 90 17.57 3.86 14.73
N GLU A 91 18.37 2.83 14.47
CA GLU A 91 19.51 2.43 15.31
C GLU A 91 20.55 3.57 15.45
N TYR A 92 20.83 4.28 14.35
CA TYR A 92 21.76 5.43 14.35
C TYR A 92 21.14 6.75 14.81
N SER A 93 19.92 6.75 15.36
CA SER A 93 19.25 7.97 15.88
C SER A 93 19.13 9.09 14.83
N ILE A 94 18.98 8.74 13.56
CA ILE A 94 18.91 9.69 12.44
C ILE A 94 17.63 10.53 12.55
N SER A 95 17.72 11.80 12.11
CA SER A 95 16.57 12.70 12.09
C SER A 95 15.49 12.25 11.11
N GLU A 96 14.23 12.46 11.49
CA GLU A 96 13.06 12.10 10.68
C GLU A 96 13.11 12.73 9.28
N ALA A 97 13.51 14.00 9.18
CA ALA A 97 13.65 14.71 7.92
C ALA A 97 14.60 13.99 6.94
N LEU A 98 15.68 13.38 7.45
CA LEU A 98 16.63 12.65 6.63
C LEU A 98 16.04 11.32 6.14
N MET A 99 15.25 10.62 6.97
CA MET A 99 14.56 9.39 6.58
C MET A 99 13.56 9.64 5.44
N TYR A 100 12.81 10.74 5.51
CA TYR A 100 11.93 11.16 4.42
C TYR A 100 12.71 11.54 3.16
N ALA A 101 13.81 12.29 3.30
CA ALA A 101 14.65 12.68 2.15
C ALA A 101 15.22 11.47 1.40
N PHE A 102 15.75 10.47 2.12
CA PHE A 102 16.24 9.23 1.52
C PHE A 102 15.13 8.45 0.82
N THR A 103 13.94 8.42 1.43
CA THR A 103 12.78 7.73 0.85
C THR A 103 12.35 8.36 -0.46
N ILE A 104 12.27 9.69 -0.52
CA ILE A 104 12.00 10.43 -1.75
C ILE A 104 13.06 10.05 -2.80
N LEU A 105 14.34 10.14 -2.44
CA LEU A 105 15.44 9.85 -3.36
C LEU A 105 15.36 8.43 -3.94
N ILE A 106 15.10 7.41 -3.12
CA ILE A 106 14.98 6.01 -3.55
C ILE A 106 13.84 5.86 -4.56
N VAL A 107 12.67 6.44 -4.30
CA VAL A 107 11.53 6.37 -5.21
C VAL A 107 11.88 7.02 -6.55
N PHE A 108 12.49 8.22 -6.53
CA PHE A 108 12.91 8.91 -7.75
C PHE A 108 13.93 8.10 -8.55
N VAL A 109 14.93 7.52 -7.89
CA VAL A 109 15.96 6.69 -8.55
C VAL A 109 15.30 5.47 -9.20
N VAL A 110 14.50 4.70 -8.47
CA VAL A 110 13.86 3.49 -9.00
C VAL A 110 12.92 3.81 -10.18
N PHE A 111 12.13 4.89 -10.10
CA PHE A 111 11.27 5.29 -11.21
C PHE A 111 12.04 5.84 -12.41
N ALA A 112 13.18 6.49 -12.20
CA ALA A 112 14.08 6.88 -13.28
C ALA A 112 14.65 5.65 -14.02
N PHE A 113 15.00 4.58 -13.29
CA PHE A 113 15.38 3.30 -13.89
C PHE A 113 14.23 2.72 -14.74
N ILE A 114 13.00 2.70 -14.24
CA ILE A 114 11.85 2.22 -15.02
C ILE A 114 11.71 3.03 -16.31
N TYR A 115 11.79 4.36 -16.24
CA TYR A 115 11.65 5.23 -17.41
C TYR A 115 12.71 4.97 -18.49
N ILE A 116 13.95 4.67 -18.10
CA ILE A 116 15.06 4.42 -19.03
C ILE A 116 14.97 3.04 -19.66
N PHE A 117 14.66 2.01 -18.86
CA PHE A 117 14.77 0.61 -19.28
C PHE A 117 13.46 0.01 -19.81
N ILE A 118 12.32 0.60 -19.50
CA ILE A 118 11.01 0.01 -19.78
C ILE A 118 10.21 0.94 -20.67
N PRO A 119 9.86 0.52 -21.90
CA PRO A 119 9.08 1.34 -22.80
C PRO A 119 7.68 1.53 -22.22
N VAL A 120 7.38 2.77 -21.82
CA VAL A 120 6.08 3.15 -21.30
C VAL A 120 5.25 3.80 -22.41
N SER A 121 3.99 3.40 -22.52
CA SER A 121 3.03 3.94 -23.50
C SER A 121 2.76 5.43 -23.26
N SER A 122 2.78 5.86 -22.00
CA SER A 122 2.67 7.27 -21.62
C SER A 122 3.47 7.57 -20.36
N PRO A 123 4.43 8.51 -20.40
CA PRO A 123 5.16 8.97 -19.22
C PRO A 123 4.25 9.54 -18.14
N PHE A 124 3.07 10.06 -18.51
CA PHE A 124 2.09 10.59 -17.57
C PHE A 124 1.66 9.53 -16.54
N PHE A 125 1.34 8.31 -16.99
CA PHE A 125 0.92 7.24 -16.07
C PHE A 125 2.05 6.76 -15.18
N LEU A 126 3.30 6.79 -15.67
CA LEU A 126 4.48 6.48 -14.86
C LEU A 126 4.66 7.52 -13.73
N VAL A 127 4.47 8.81 -14.03
CA VAL A 127 4.53 9.87 -13.01
C VAL A 127 3.41 9.72 -11.99
N VAL A 128 2.18 9.46 -12.43
CA VAL A 128 1.04 9.22 -11.54
C VAL A 128 1.32 8.03 -10.62
N ALA A 129 1.81 6.91 -11.16
CA ALA A 129 2.21 5.76 -10.36
C ALA A 129 3.33 6.10 -9.36
N GLY A 130 4.33 6.89 -9.79
CA GLY A 130 5.41 7.36 -8.93
C GLY A 130 4.92 8.19 -7.75
N ILE A 131 3.93 9.07 -7.97
CA ILE A 131 3.32 9.86 -6.90
C ILE A 131 2.60 8.96 -5.89
N PHE A 132 1.82 7.96 -6.35
CA PHE A 132 1.16 7.03 -5.45
C PHE A 132 2.17 6.22 -4.64
N VAL A 133 3.19 5.64 -5.29
CA VAL A 133 4.24 4.87 -4.61
C VAL A 133 5.01 5.76 -3.62
N LEU A 134 5.29 7.01 -3.98
CA LEU A 134 5.94 7.97 -3.09
C LEU A 134 5.09 8.24 -1.84
N ALA A 135 3.80 8.51 -2.01
CA ALA A 135 2.89 8.75 -0.89
C ALA A 135 2.86 7.55 0.08
N PHE A 136 2.83 6.33 -0.45
CA PHE A 136 2.88 5.11 0.35
C PHE A 136 4.21 4.88 1.05
N ALA A 137 5.31 5.14 0.35
CA ALA A 137 6.66 5.03 0.87
C ALA A 137 6.86 5.99 2.05
N LEU A 138 6.44 7.25 1.89
CA LEU A 138 6.47 8.25 2.96
C LEU A 138 5.62 7.84 4.16
N TYR A 139 4.41 7.33 3.93
CA TYR A 139 3.58 6.84 5.04
C TYR A 139 4.23 5.64 5.76
N THR A 140 4.92 4.76 5.03
CA THR A 140 5.65 3.64 5.63
C THR A 140 6.75 4.14 6.57
N VAL A 141 7.50 5.17 6.17
CA VAL A 141 8.49 5.82 7.04
C VAL A 141 7.82 6.41 8.28
N TYR A 142 6.70 7.11 8.10
CA TYR A 142 5.93 7.67 9.21
C TYR A 142 5.50 6.59 10.22
N GLU A 143 5.04 5.42 9.75
CA GLU A 143 4.72 4.31 10.65
C GLU A 143 5.95 3.74 11.35
N LEU A 144 7.06 3.55 10.64
CA LEU A 144 8.30 3.06 11.25
C LEU A 144 8.79 4.01 12.36
N ASP A 145 8.70 5.31 12.13
CA ASP A 145 9.01 6.32 13.13
C ASP A 145 8.03 6.29 14.31
N SER A 146 6.73 6.14 14.05
CA SER A 146 5.72 5.97 15.11
C SER A 146 5.95 4.69 15.94
N ILE A 147 6.41 3.60 15.32
CA ILE A 147 6.79 2.35 15.99
C ILE A 147 8.03 2.56 16.88
N ARG A 148 9.00 3.36 16.43
CA ARG A 148 10.17 3.74 17.26
C ARG A 148 9.74 4.53 18.49
N ASN A 149 8.89 5.53 18.29
CA ASN A 149 8.57 6.52 19.32
C ASN A 149 7.51 6.02 20.32
N ASN A 150 6.66 5.08 19.92
CA ASN A 150 5.64 4.48 20.79
C ASN A 150 6.01 3.03 21.07
N PHE A 151 6.26 2.66 22.33
CA PHE A 151 6.48 1.26 22.72
C PHE A 151 5.23 0.42 22.45
N ILE A 152 5.14 -0.15 21.26
CA ILE A 152 4.01 -0.98 20.83
C ILE A 152 3.99 -2.26 21.65
N ARG A 153 2.85 -2.52 22.30
CA ARG A 153 2.64 -3.76 23.06
C ARG A 153 2.41 -4.93 22.09
N GLU A 154 2.77 -6.15 22.49
CA GLU A 154 2.64 -7.34 21.63
C GLU A 154 1.23 -7.55 21.05
N ASN A 155 0.19 -7.12 21.77
CA ASN A 155 -1.21 -7.19 21.33
C ASN A 155 -1.59 -6.15 20.25
N GLU A 156 -0.76 -5.13 20.02
CA GLU A 156 -0.98 -4.07 19.03
C GLU A 156 -0.24 -4.32 17.70
N VAL A 157 0.71 -5.26 17.69
CA VAL A 157 1.53 -5.61 16.51
C VAL A 157 0.67 -5.99 15.31
N LEU A 158 -0.39 -6.79 15.53
CA LEU A 158 -1.30 -7.20 14.47
C LEU A 158 -2.06 -6.02 13.85
N PHE A 159 -2.44 -5.04 14.67
CA PHE A 159 -3.13 -3.85 14.21
C PHE A 159 -2.20 -2.93 13.40
N PHE A 160 -0.93 -2.79 13.81
CA PHE A 160 0.08 -2.07 13.05
C PHE A 160 0.39 -2.73 11.71
N ALA A 161 0.52 -4.06 11.67
CA ALA A 161 0.67 -4.80 10.42
C ALA A 161 -0.53 -4.59 9.48
N LEU A 162 -1.75 -4.55 10.02
CA LEU A 162 -2.95 -4.27 9.25
C LEU A 162 -2.99 -2.82 8.74
N ARG A 163 -2.56 -1.83 9.54
CA ARG A 163 -2.45 -0.42 9.11
C ARG A 163 -1.46 -0.27 7.96
N LEU A 164 -0.32 -0.94 8.04
CA LEU A 164 0.66 -0.95 6.96
C LEU A 164 0.13 -1.68 5.71
N TYR A 165 -0.64 -2.75 5.88
CA TYR A 165 -1.29 -3.47 4.77
C TYR A 165 -2.39 -2.64 4.10
N LEU A 166 -3.22 -1.96 4.89
CA LEU A 166 -4.33 -1.10 4.43
C LEU A 166 -3.92 0.37 4.30
N ASN A 167 -2.62 0.64 4.13
CA ASN A 167 -2.03 1.98 4.17
C ASN A 167 -2.85 3.02 3.38
N LEU A 168 -3.30 2.67 2.16
CA LEU A 168 -4.14 3.55 1.33
C LEU A 168 -5.48 3.89 1.99
N ALA A 169 -6.21 2.86 2.40
CA ALA A 169 -7.51 3.03 3.03
C ALA A 169 -7.37 3.84 4.32
N TYR A 170 -6.30 3.60 5.08
CA TYR A 170 -6.02 4.33 6.31
C TYR A 170 -5.76 5.82 6.05
N ILE A 171 -4.89 6.17 5.09
CA ILE A 171 -4.62 7.56 4.71
C ILE A 171 -5.91 8.27 4.27
N VAL A 172 -6.67 7.66 3.36
CA VAL A 172 -7.90 8.26 2.81
C VAL A 172 -8.92 8.52 3.92
N ILE A 173 -9.14 7.55 4.81
CA ILE A 173 -10.11 7.72 5.89
C ILE A 173 -9.63 8.77 6.90
N ASN A 174 -8.36 8.80 7.26
CA ASN A 174 -7.83 9.82 8.18
C ASN A 174 -7.93 11.24 7.61
N LEU A 175 -7.71 11.42 6.31
CA LEU A 175 -7.93 12.70 5.64
C LEU A 175 -9.40 13.11 5.70
N ILE A 176 -10.33 12.18 5.43
CA ILE A 176 -11.77 12.44 5.51
C ILE A 176 -12.18 12.82 6.94
N VAL A 177 -11.73 12.08 7.95
CA VAL A 177 -12.06 12.33 9.37
C VAL A 177 -11.44 13.64 9.87
N SER A 178 -10.18 13.94 9.53
CA SER A 178 -9.54 15.20 9.95
C SER A 178 -10.19 16.42 9.30
N SER A 179 -10.64 16.29 8.04
CA SER A 179 -11.40 17.35 7.34
C SER A 179 -12.73 17.66 8.03
N ARG A 180 -13.38 16.66 8.65
CA ARG A 180 -14.61 16.86 9.44
C ARG A 180 -14.35 17.51 10.79
N LYS A 181 -13.22 17.23 11.45
CA LYS A 181 -12.86 17.88 12.72
C LYS A 181 -12.53 19.36 12.56
N ARG A 182 -12.05 19.80 11.39
CA ARG A 182 -11.79 21.23 11.10
C ARG A 182 -13.06 22.05 10.80
N LYS A 183 -14.23 21.41 10.67
CA LYS A 183 -15.53 22.07 10.39
C LYS A 183 -16.43 22.22 11.62
N LYS A 184 -15.95 21.88 12.81
CA LYS A 184 -16.57 22.20 14.10
C LYS A 184 -15.70 23.20 14.84
#